data_AF-A0A511MW48-F1
#
_entry.id   AF-A0A511MW48-F1
#
_cell.length_a   1.000
_cell.length_b   1.000
_cell.length_c   1.000
_cell.angle_alpha   90.00
_cell.angle_beta   90.00
_cell.angle_gamma   90.00
#
_symmetry.space_group_name_H-M   'P 1'
#
loop_
_entity.id
_entity.type
_entity.pdbx_description
1 polymer ?
#
loop_
_entity_poly.entity_id
_entity_poly.type
_entity_poly.pdbx_seq_one_letter_code
_entity_poly.pdbx_strand_id
1 'polypeptide(L)'
;MTQAEPKPIHTTAPSSATIQAIRERWARATPGPWGWFGHVSRTSKHTAIRLSSKANGNIVMDFKRVGKTNDAQPRFGRNDLLVGAREFVKYEVGYREQIDAIDHPDAKAIAAAPEDVRTLLEALEVCRNAFQALKHAEDLKQSIVPAEAYVSAPIAEFYARKAMQEALFVLGLTGGQS
;
A
#
# COMPACT_ATOMS: atom_id res chain seq x y z
N MET A 1 -16.50 -3.26 -25.89
CA MET A 1 -15.39 -3.24 -24.91
C MET A 1 -15.66 -2.08 -23.97
N THR A 2 -16.36 -2.34 -22.86
CA THR A 2 -16.74 -1.31 -21.89
C THR A 2 -15.50 -0.97 -21.06
N GLN A 3 -14.98 0.25 -21.22
CA GLN A 3 -13.94 0.76 -20.32
C GLN A 3 -14.52 0.78 -18.91
N ALA A 4 -13.94 0.01 -18.01
CA ALA A 4 -14.25 0.12 -16.60
C ALA A 4 -13.80 1.50 -16.12
N GLU A 5 -14.74 2.32 -15.67
CA GLU A 5 -14.43 3.61 -15.04
C GLU A 5 -13.43 3.41 -13.89
N PRO A 6 -12.38 4.23 -13.80
CA PRO A 6 -11.45 4.17 -12.69
C PRO A 6 -12.20 4.48 -11.40
N LYS A 7 -12.23 3.50 -10.49
CA LYS A 7 -12.78 3.66 -9.14
C LYS A 7 -12.15 4.91 -8.50
N PRO A 8 -12.93 5.77 -7.83
CA PRO A 8 -12.38 6.96 -7.18
C PRO A 8 -11.30 6.54 -6.19
N ILE A 9 -10.09 7.06 -6.39
CA ILE A 9 -9.00 6.92 -5.44
C ILE A 9 -9.49 7.54 -4.14
N HIS A 10 -9.62 6.73 -3.09
CA HIS A 10 -9.96 7.23 -1.77
C HIS A 10 -8.96 8.32 -1.39
N THR A 11 -9.42 9.57 -1.24
CA THR A 11 -8.58 10.73 -0.94
C THR A 11 -7.92 10.64 0.44
N THR A 12 -8.37 9.69 1.27
CA THR A 12 -7.89 9.50 2.64
C THR A 12 -7.12 8.19 2.73
N ALA A 13 -5.89 8.26 3.24
CA ALA A 13 -5.10 7.06 3.52
C ALA A 13 -5.88 6.10 4.43
N PRO A 14 -5.72 4.77 4.27
CA PRO A 14 -6.28 3.82 5.20
C PRO A 14 -5.76 4.09 6.62
N SER A 15 -6.63 3.86 7.61
CA SER A 15 -6.30 4.16 9.00
C SER A 15 -5.11 3.33 9.51
N SER A 16 -4.40 3.86 10.51
CA SER A 16 -3.32 3.12 11.19
C SER A 16 -3.83 1.77 11.75
N ALA A 17 -5.06 1.74 12.27
CA ALA A 17 -5.70 0.52 12.74
C ALA A 17 -5.89 -0.52 11.62
N THR A 18 -6.28 -0.09 10.42
CA THR A 18 -6.41 -0.96 9.24
C THR A 18 -5.06 -1.58 8.86
N ILE A 19 -4.01 -0.76 8.78
CA ILE A 19 -2.66 -1.25 8.45
C ILE A 19 -2.13 -2.21 9.52
N GLN A 20 -2.39 -1.92 10.79
CA GLN A 20 -2.00 -2.78 11.90
C GLN A 20 -2.71 -4.15 11.84
N ALA A 21 -4.03 -4.15 11.55
CA ALA A 21 -4.79 -5.39 11.38
C ALA A 21 -4.25 -6.26 10.23
N ILE A 22 -3.82 -5.64 9.12
CA ILE A 22 -3.14 -6.35 8.02
C ILE A 22 -1.84 -6.98 8.54
N ARG A 23 -0.97 -6.19 9.20
CA ARG A 23 0.30 -6.70 9.75
C ARG A 23 0.10 -7.89 10.68
N GLU A 24 -0.84 -7.80 11.61
CA GLU A 24 -1.14 -8.88 12.57
C GLU A 24 -1.71 -10.13 11.90
N ARG A 25 -2.49 -9.98 10.83
CA ARG A 25 -2.98 -11.12 10.05
C ARG A 25 -1.83 -11.87 9.39
N TRP A 26 -0.95 -11.14 8.70
CA TRP A 26 0.18 -11.72 7.98
C TRP A 26 1.29 -12.21 8.92
N ALA A 27 1.45 -11.62 10.11
CA ALA A 27 2.40 -12.10 11.12
C ALA A 27 2.00 -13.45 11.74
N ARG A 28 0.70 -13.75 11.77
CA ARG A 28 0.20 -15.06 12.26
C ARG A 28 0.22 -16.15 11.20
N ALA A 29 0.23 -15.78 9.93
CA ALA A 29 0.33 -16.71 8.82
C ALA A 29 1.77 -17.22 8.68
N THR A 30 1.92 -18.36 8.01
CA THR A 30 3.20 -18.92 7.59
C THR A 30 3.98 -17.86 6.81
N PRO A 31 5.21 -17.50 7.21
CA PRO A 31 5.98 -16.46 6.54
C PRO A 31 6.23 -16.76 5.05
N GLY A 32 6.02 -15.74 4.21
CA GLY A 32 6.33 -15.78 2.78
C GLY A 32 7.84 -15.66 2.48
N PRO A 33 8.23 -15.67 1.19
CA PRO A 33 7.35 -15.80 0.02
C PRO A 33 6.84 -17.24 -0.15
N TRP A 34 5.60 -17.39 -0.61
CA TRP A 34 5.00 -18.70 -0.89
C TRP A 34 5.23 -19.13 -2.34
N GLY A 35 5.17 -20.43 -2.59
CA GLY A 35 5.26 -21.03 -3.92
C GLY A 35 4.50 -22.34 -4.01
N TRP A 36 4.10 -22.69 -5.23
CA TRP A 36 3.56 -24.02 -5.54
C TRP A 36 4.71 -25.02 -5.68
N PHE A 37 4.57 -26.15 -5.03
CA PHE A 37 5.53 -27.26 -5.04
C PHE A 37 4.82 -28.57 -5.25
N GLY A 38 5.55 -29.57 -5.70
CA GLY A 38 5.05 -30.93 -5.80
C GLY A 38 5.46 -31.65 -7.07
N HIS A 39 4.73 -32.70 -7.41
CA HIS A 39 4.92 -33.47 -8.64
C HIS A 39 3.58 -33.82 -9.27
N VAL A 40 3.56 -33.83 -10.60
CA VAL A 40 2.47 -34.37 -11.42
C VAL A 40 3.04 -35.56 -12.17
N SER A 41 2.60 -36.77 -11.84
CA SER A 41 3.04 -37.96 -12.58
C SER A 41 2.41 -37.98 -13.97
N ARG A 42 3.22 -38.29 -15.00
CA ARG A 42 2.74 -38.45 -16.39
C ARG A 42 2.24 -39.87 -16.69
N THR A 43 2.57 -40.83 -15.82
CA THR A 43 2.34 -42.26 -16.04
C THR A 43 1.45 -42.89 -14.97
N SER A 44 1.28 -42.25 -13.81
CA SER A 44 0.43 -42.72 -12.72
C SER A 44 -0.56 -41.64 -12.29
N LYS A 45 -1.58 -42.02 -11.52
CA LYS A 45 -2.54 -41.08 -10.93
C LYS A 45 -1.98 -40.34 -9.70
N HIS A 46 -0.71 -40.55 -9.35
CA HIS A 46 -0.10 -39.86 -8.22
C HIS A 46 0.24 -38.42 -8.62
N THR A 47 -0.45 -37.49 -7.97
CA THR A 47 -0.18 -36.06 -8.07
C THR A 47 -0.21 -35.51 -6.65
N ALA A 48 0.83 -34.78 -6.29
CA ALA A 48 0.89 -34.05 -5.03
C ALA A 48 1.28 -32.62 -5.37
N ILE A 49 0.36 -31.68 -5.16
CA ILE A 49 0.60 -30.24 -5.33
C ILE A 49 0.27 -29.57 -3.99
N ARG A 50 1.16 -28.70 -3.53
CA ARG A 50 1.04 -27.98 -2.27
C ARG A 50 1.55 -26.55 -2.39
N LEU A 51 1.03 -25.68 -1.54
CA LEU A 51 1.54 -24.34 -1.33
C LEU A 51 2.47 -24.38 -0.10
N SER A 52 3.72 -23.96 -0.26
CA SER A 52 4.70 -23.94 0.82
C SER A 52 5.48 -22.63 0.83
N SER A 53 6.04 -22.28 1.99
CA SER A 53 7.01 -21.21 2.10
C SER A 53 8.29 -21.61 1.36
N LYS A 54 8.78 -20.71 0.50
CA LYS A 54 10.08 -20.88 -0.18
C LYS A 54 11.25 -20.70 0.77
N ALA A 55 11.04 -20.00 1.90
CA ALA A 55 12.10 -19.66 2.84
C ALA A 55 12.50 -20.85 3.72
N ASN A 56 11.53 -21.65 4.17
CA ASN A 56 11.78 -22.73 5.14
C ASN A 56 11.06 -24.05 4.82
N GLY A 57 10.28 -24.12 3.74
CA GLY A 57 9.56 -25.34 3.33
C GLY A 57 8.28 -25.63 4.13
N ASN A 58 7.90 -24.77 5.08
CA ASN A 58 6.66 -24.95 5.84
C ASN A 58 5.45 -24.99 4.90
N ILE A 59 4.57 -25.95 5.11
CA ILE A 59 3.38 -26.15 4.28
C ILE A 59 2.32 -25.14 4.71
N VAL A 60 1.94 -24.26 3.80
CA VAL A 60 0.84 -23.30 3.97
C VAL A 60 -0.49 -24.03 3.79
N MET A 61 -0.57 -24.84 2.73
CA MET A 61 -1.76 -25.63 2.41
C MET A 61 -1.40 -26.75 1.45
N ASP A 62 -2.01 -27.92 1.61
CA ASP A 62 -2.05 -28.93 0.55
C ASP A 62 -3.49 -29.44 0.35
N PHE A 63 -3.65 -30.42 -0.53
CA PHE A 63 -4.96 -31.03 -0.78
C PHE A 63 -4.92 -32.54 -0.51
N LYS A 64 -6.03 -33.05 0.01
CA LYS A 64 -6.30 -34.48 0.13
C LYS A 64 -7.60 -34.81 -0.59
N ARG A 65 -7.61 -35.92 -1.32
CA ARG A 65 -8.83 -36.48 -1.91
C ARG A 65 -9.77 -36.96 -0.81
N VAL A 66 -11.06 -36.63 -0.92
CA VAL A 66 -12.09 -37.03 0.03
C VAL A 66 -13.14 -37.91 -0.65
N GLY A 67 -13.54 -38.99 0.03
CA GLY A 67 -14.64 -39.85 -0.41
C GLY A 67 -14.39 -40.60 -1.73
N LYS A 68 -15.47 -41.01 -2.39
CA LYS A 68 -15.44 -41.65 -3.71
C LYS A 68 -15.67 -40.67 -4.87
N THR A 69 -16.05 -39.44 -4.56
CA THR A 69 -16.52 -38.40 -5.50
C THR A 69 -15.43 -37.66 -6.26
N ASN A 70 -14.15 -37.95 -5.98
CA ASN A 70 -12.99 -37.20 -6.51
C ASN A 70 -12.91 -35.74 -6.04
N ASP A 71 -13.59 -35.40 -4.94
CA ASP A 71 -13.47 -34.07 -4.34
C ASP A 71 -12.10 -33.89 -3.66
N ALA A 72 -11.65 -32.64 -3.61
CA ALA A 72 -10.42 -32.25 -2.93
C ALA A 72 -10.75 -31.35 -1.74
N GLN A 73 -10.14 -31.65 -0.60
CA GLN A 73 -10.24 -30.85 0.60
C GLN A 73 -8.87 -30.26 0.94
N PRO A 74 -8.78 -28.95 1.22
CA PRO A 74 -7.53 -28.38 1.69
C PRO A 74 -7.17 -28.91 3.08
N ARG A 75 -5.88 -29.02 3.36
CA ARG A 75 -5.35 -29.29 4.69
C ARG A 75 -4.38 -28.18 5.10
N PHE A 76 -4.35 -27.91 6.40
CA PHE A 76 -3.54 -26.87 7.02
C PHE A 76 -2.72 -27.45 8.18
N GLY A 77 -1.62 -26.79 8.54
CA GLY A 77 -0.76 -27.23 9.63
C GLY A 77 -1.37 -26.99 11.02
N ARG A 78 -1.31 -27.98 11.90
CA ARG A 78 -1.66 -27.87 13.32
C ARG A 78 -0.80 -28.83 14.12
N ASN A 79 0.01 -28.32 15.05
CA ASN A 79 0.90 -29.12 15.91
C ASN A 79 1.73 -30.13 15.09
N ASP A 80 2.46 -29.64 14.08
CA ASP A 80 3.31 -30.44 13.16
C ASP A 80 2.57 -31.46 12.27
N LEU A 81 1.24 -31.48 12.29
CA LEU A 81 0.41 -32.36 11.47
C LEU A 81 -0.42 -31.58 10.46
N LEU A 82 -0.68 -32.18 9.29
CA LEU A 82 -1.61 -31.64 8.32
C LEU A 82 -3.02 -32.14 8.58
N VAL A 83 -3.90 -31.21 8.93
CA VAL A 83 -5.27 -31.45 9.34
C VAL A 83 -6.23 -30.93 8.28
N GLY A 84 -7.31 -31.68 8.00
CA GLY A 84 -8.32 -31.28 7.03
C GLY A 84 -9.04 -30.00 7.41
N ALA A 85 -9.33 -29.15 6.42
CA ALA A 85 -10.02 -27.87 6.60
C ALA A 85 -11.33 -27.97 7.40
N ARG A 86 -12.00 -29.13 7.38
CA ARG A 86 -13.26 -29.41 8.08
C ARG A 86 -13.14 -29.22 9.59
N GLU A 87 -11.96 -29.42 10.17
CA GLU A 87 -11.73 -29.18 11.59
C GLU A 87 -11.64 -27.70 11.96
N PHE A 88 -11.48 -26.83 10.96
CA PHE A 88 -11.38 -25.38 11.13
C PHE A 88 -12.63 -24.65 10.62
N VAL A 89 -13.61 -25.34 10.05
CA VAL A 89 -14.78 -24.70 9.45
C VAL A 89 -15.61 -23.97 10.52
N LYS A 90 -15.95 -22.71 10.20
CA LYS A 90 -17.01 -21.95 10.85
C LYS A 90 -18.19 -21.89 9.90
N TYR A 91 -19.36 -22.26 10.41
CA TYR A 91 -20.62 -22.18 9.68
C TYR A 91 -21.27 -20.81 9.95
N GLU A 92 -21.97 -20.28 8.93
CA GLU A 92 -22.70 -19.01 9.03
C GLU A 92 -23.75 -19.05 10.15
N VAL A 93 -24.46 -20.18 10.27
CA VAL A 93 -25.43 -20.49 11.32
C VAL A 93 -25.37 -21.98 11.66
N GLY A 94 -25.60 -22.35 12.92
CA GLY A 94 -25.38 -23.72 13.41
C GLY A 94 -26.26 -24.82 12.80
N TYR A 95 -27.32 -24.46 12.06
CA TYR A 95 -28.23 -25.41 11.40
C TYR A 95 -28.05 -25.50 9.87
N ARG A 96 -27.18 -24.68 9.27
CA ARG A 96 -26.85 -24.74 7.84
C ARG A 96 -25.44 -25.27 7.67
N GLU A 97 -25.22 -26.07 6.64
CA GLU A 97 -23.89 -26.60 6.28
C GLU A 97 -23.06 -25.60 5.45
N GLN A 98 -23.55 -24.37 5.26
CA GLN A 98 -22.86 -23.33 4.52
C GLN A 98 -21.66 -22.81 5.32
N ILE A 99 -20.48 -22.94 4.73
CA ILE A 99 -19.21 -22.49 5.29
C ILE A 99 -19.13 -20.97 5.16
N ASP A 100 -18.91 -20.29 6.28
CA ASP A 100 -18.62 -18.85 6.33
C ASP A 100 -17.10 -18.60 6.25
N ALA A 101 -16.33 -19.35 7.05
CA ALA A 101 -14.89 -19.17 7.14
C ALA A 101 -14.14 -20.45 7.53
N ILE A 102 -12.82 -20.42 7.35
CA ILE A 102 -11.88 -21.42 7.87
C ILE A 102 -11.03 -20.74 8.95
N ASP A 103 -11.11 -21.24 10.19
CA ASP A 103 -10.42 -20.71 11.36
C ASP A 103 -8.96 -21.16 11.44
N HIS A 104 -8.19 -20.86 10.40
CA HIS A 104 -6.75 -21.10 10.34
C HIS A 104 -6.04 -19.81 9.90
N PRO A 105 -4.88 -19.45 10.49
CA PRO A 105 -4.17 -18.21 10.14
C PRO A 105 -3.85 -18.11 8.64
N ASP A 106 -3.36 -19.19 8.03
CA ASP A 106 -3.06 -19.21 6.59
C ASP A 106 -4.32 -19.06 5.73
N ALA A 107 -5.42 -19.73 6.10
CA ALA A 107 -6.67 -19.65 5.35
C ALA A 107 -7.25 -18.23 5.38
N LYS A 108 -7.20 -17.58 6.56
CA LYS A 108 -7.61 -16.18 6.74
C LYS A 108 -6.73 -15.21 5.94
N ALA A 109 -5.42 -15.41 5.95
CA ALA A 109 -4.50 -14.57 5.18
C ALA A 109 -4.73 -14.73 3.66
N ILE A 110 -4.90 -15.96 3.17
CA ILE A 110 -5.22 -16.24 1.76
C ILE A 110 -6.54 -15.56 1.36
N ALA A 111 -7.59 -15.70 2.16
CA ALA A 111 -8.90 -15.12 1.88
C ALA A 111 -8.87 -13.57 1.90
N ALA A 112 -8.10 -12.96 2.80
CA ALA A 112 -7.99 -11.52 2.92
C ALA A 112 -7.01 -10.87 1.91
N ALA A 113 -6.14 -11.67 1.27
CA ALA A 113 -5.04 -11.15 0.46
C ALA A 113 -5.44 -10.15 -0.64
N PRO A 114 -6.52 -10.37 -1.42
CA PRO A 114 -6.90 -9.40 -2.46
C PRO A 114 -7.24 -8.01 -1.90
N GLU A 115 -7.95 -7.96 -0.76
CA GLU A 115 -8.37 -6.71 -0.12
C GLU A 115 -7.21 -6.03 0.60
N ASP A 116 -6.34 -6.82 1.24
CA ASP A 116 -5.12 -6.32 1.87
C ASP A 116 -4.20 -5.67 0.83
N VAL A 117 -3.98 -6.32 -0.31
CA VAL A 117 -3.17 -5.78 -1.40
C VAL A 117 -3.76 -4.49 -1.93
N ARG A 118 -5.08 -4.43 -2.16
CA ARG A 118 -5.73 -3.20 -2.62
C ARG A 118 -5.53 -2.06 -1.63
N THR A 119 -5.78 -2.31 -0.34
CA THR A 119 -5.60 -1.33 0.73
C THR A 119 -4.16 -0.83 0.80
N LEU A 120 -3.17 -1.71 0.67
CA LEU A 120 -1.75 -1.35 0.70
C LEU A 120 -1.32 -0.54 -0.53
N LEU A 121 -1.87 -0.85 -1.71
CA LEU A 121 -1.61 -0.08 -2.93
C LEU A 121 -2.20 1.33 -2.84
N GLU A 122 -3.43 1.47 -2.34
CA GLU A 122 -4.07 2.76 -2.07
C GLU A 122 -3.24 3.59 -1.07
N ALA A 123 -2.79 2.97 0.03
CA ALA A 123 -1.92 3.63 1.00
C ALA A 123 -0.62 4.15 0.35
N LEU A 124 -0.03 3.35 -0.52
CA LEU A 124 1.22 3.66 -1.21
C LEU A 124 1.02 4.82 -2.21
N GLU A 125 -0.11 4.88 -2.91
CA GLU A 125 -0.45 6.00 -3.79
C GLU A 125 -0.62 7.30 -3.00
N VAL A 126 -1.36 7.27 -1.89
CA VAL A 126 -1.53 8.46 -1.02
C VAL A 126 -0.19 8.95 -0.50
N CYS A 127 0.67 8.04 -0.01
CA CYS A 127 2.01 8.39 0.44
C CYS A 127 2.86 9.00 -0.68
N ARG A 128 2.86 8.43 -1.89
CA ARG A 128 3.60 8.97 -3.04
C ARG A 128 3.16 10.39 -3.38
N ASN A 129 1.85 10.64 -3.40
CA ASN A 129 1.30 11.97 -3.69
C ASN A 129 1.72 12.99 -2.61
N ALA A 130 1.68 12.60 -1.34
CA ALA A 130 2.14 13.45 -0.24
C ALA A 130 3.64 13.78 -0.34
N PHE A 131 4.48 12.80 -0.65
CA PHE A 131 5.91 13.03 -0.87
C PHE A 131 6.20 13.96 -2.05
N GLN A 132 5.47 13.81 -3.16
CA GLN A 132 5.61 14.71 -4.31
C GLN A 132 5.20 16.14 -3.98
N ALA A 133 4.11 16.33 -3.23
CA ALA A 133 3.66 17.65 -2.80
C ALA A 133 4.68 18.32 -1.85
N LEU A 134 5.27 17.56 -0.92
CA LEU A 134 6.34 18.06 -0.04
C LEU A 134 7.57 18.49 -0.82
N LYS A 135 8.01 17.66 -1.78
CA LYS A 135 9.14 18.01 -2.65
C LYS A 135 8.86 19.29 -3.44
N HIS A 136 7.68 19.41 -4.04
CA HIS A 136 7.29 20.63 -4.76
C HIS A 136 7.26 21.86 -3.86
N ALA A 137 6.81 21.72 -2.61
CA ALA A 137 6.83 22.81 -1.64
C ALA A 137 8.26 23.21 -1.23
N GLU A 138 9.19 22.26 -1.17
CA GLU A 138 10.60 22.51 -0.90
C GLU A 138 11.29 23.19 -2.09
N ASP A 139 11.05 22.71 -3.31
CA ASP A 139 11.55 23.32 -4.54
C ASP A 139 11.06 24.78 -4.67
N LEU A 140 9.79 25.05 -4.34
CA LEU A 140 9.26 26.41 -4.26
C LEU A 140 9.98 27.26 -3.21
N LYS A 141 10.23 26.73 -2.01
CA LYS A 141 10.99 27.46 -0.97
C LYS A 141 12.41 27.81 -1.42
N GLN A 142 13.08 26.92 -2.15
CA GLN A 142 14.42 27.16 -2.67
C GLN A 142 14.42 28.11 -3.88
N SER A 143 13.34 28.12 -4.66
CA SER A 143 13.15 29.05 -5.79
C SER A 143 12.69 30.44 -5.36
N ILE A 144 12.14 30.60 -4.16
CA ILE A 144 11.86 31.91 -3.58
C ILE A 144 13.22 32.53 -3.23
N VAL A 145 13.65 33.46 -4.08
CA VAL A 145 14.77 34.36 -3.81
C VAL A 145 14.57 34.95 -2.40
N PRO A 146 15.51 34.77 -1.46
CA PRO A 146 15.34 35.32 -0.13
C PRO A 146 15.15 36.83 -0.25
N ALA A 147 14.25 37.41 0.55
CA ALA A 147 14.01 38.86 0.54
C ALA A 147 15.32 39.67 0.70
N GLU A 148 16.32 39.08 1.37
CA GLU A 148 17.69 39.57 1.51
C GLU A 148 18.44 39.76 0.17
N ALA A 149 18.17 38.94 -0.85
CA ALA A 149 18.72 39.09 -2.19
C ALA A 149 18.07 40.22 -2.98
N TYR A 150 16.84 40.63 -2.61
CA TYR A 150 16.24 41.88 -3.12
C TYR A 150 16.75 43.13 -2.37
N VAL A 151 17.12 42.99 -1.08
CA VAL A 151 17.71 44.09 -0.28
C VAL A 151 19.17 44.37 -0.68
N SER A 152 19.89 43.38 -1.18
CA SER A 152 21.27 43.50 -1.69
C SER A 152 21.38 43.73 -3.20
N ALA A 153 20.26 43.69 -3.94
CA ALA A 153 20.26 44.09 -5.34
C ALA A 153 20.39 45.63 -5.45
N PRO A 154 21.24 46.17 -6.35
CA PRO A 154 21.42 47.62 -6.56
C PRO A 154 20.15 48.36 -7.00
N ILE A 155 19.06 47.61 -7.20
CA ILE A 155 17.72 48.10 -7.50
C ILE A 155 17.10 48.85 -6.32
N ALA A 156 17.37 48.45 -5.07
CA ALA A 156 16.91 49.19 -3.89
C ALA A 156 17.53 50.60 -3.84
N GLU A 157 18.80 50.73 -4.27
CA GLU A 157 19.50 52.01 -4.42
C GLU A 157 18.91 52.86 -5.56
N PHE A 158 18.50 52.21 -6.66
CA PHE A 158 17.82 52.87 -7.78
C PHE A 158 16.42 53.39 -7.40
N TYR A 159 15.63 52.61 -6.66
CA TYR A 159 14.31 53.05 -6.20
C TYR A 159 14.43 54.10 -5.08
N ALA A 160 15.41 53.98 -4.19
CA ALA A 160 15.71 55.01 -3.20
C ALA A 160 16.11 56.32 -3.89
N ARG A 161 17.02 56.30 -4.88
CA ARG A 161 17.38 57.51 -5.66
C ARG A 161 16.21 58.11 -6.42
N LYS A 162 15.38 57.28 -7.06
CA LYS A 162 14.22 57.77 -7.81
C LYS A 162 13.16 58.37 -6.89
N ALA A 163 12.86 57.71 -5.76
CA ALA A 163 11.94 58.24 -4.76
C ALA A 163 12.49 59.52 -4.10
N MET A 164 13.80 59.62 -3.88
CA MET A 164 14.45 60.82 -3.35
C MET A 164 14.46 61.96 -4.37
N GLN A 165 14.69 61.69 -5.66
CA GLN A 165 14.59 62.68 -6.74
C GLN A 165 13.16 63.18 -6.93
N GLU A 166 12.17 62.29 -6.90
CA GLU A 166 10.75 62.65 -6.95
C GLU A 166 10.34 63.46 -5.72
N ALA A 167 10.80 63.08 -4.52
CA ALA A 167 10.56 63.86 -3.30
C ALA A 167 11.24 65.24 -3.35
N LEU A 168 12.48 65.34 -3.83
CA LEU A 168 13.18 66.61 -3.99
C LEU A 168 12.52 67.52 -5.04
N PHE A 169 11.96 66.94 -6.11
CA PHE A 169 11.19 67.66 -7.12
C PHE A 169 9.86 68.18 -6.56
N VAL A 170 9.11 67.34 -5.85
CA VAL A 170 7.84 67.72 -5.20
C VAL A 170 8.05 68.77 -4.11
N LEU A 171 9.18 68.74 -3.41
CA LEU A 171 9.56 69.74 -2.40
C LEU A 171 10.19 71.01 -2.98
N GLY A 172 10.36 71.12 -4.31
CA GLY A 172 10.92 72.30 -4.98
C GLY A 172 12.43 72.52 -4.74
N LEU A 173 13.16 71.48 -4.34
CA LEU A 173 14.57 71.56 -3.90
C LEU A 173 15.59 71.26 -5.01
N THR A 174 15.16 70.92 -6.23
CA THR A 174 16.07 70.78 -7.37
C THR A 174 16.30 72.13 -8.05
N GLY A 175 17.07 72.99 -7.39
CA GLY A 175 17.56 74.27 -7.92
C GLY A 175 18.71 74.05 -8.91
N GLY A 176 18.61 74.70 -10.07
CA GLY A 176 19.49 74.49 -11.21
C GLY A 176 20.93 74.97 -11.02
N GLN A 177 21.82 74.39 -11.83
CA GLN A 177 22.97 75.10 -12.36
C GLN A 177 23.03 74.88 -13.88
N SER A 178 23.11 76.01 -14.56
CA SER A 178 23.57 76.23 -15.93
C SER A 178 24.85 75.50 -16.27
#